data_AF-A0A5Q8CB40-F1
#
_entry.id   AF-A0A5Q8CB40-F1
#
_cell.length_a   1.000
_cell.length_b   1.000
_cell.length_c   1.000
_cell.angle_alpha   90.00
_cell.angle_beta   90.00
_cell.angle_gamma   90.00
#
_symmetry.space_group_name_H-M   'P 1'
#
loop_
_entity.id
_entity.type
_entity.pdbx_description
1 polymer ?
#
loop_
_entity_poly.entity_id
_entity_poly.type
_entity_poly.pdbx_seq_one_letter_code
_entity_poly.pdbx_strand_id
1 'polypeptide(L)'
;MFMHNKRLQYTVRVSEPNPKLACMIMEQFGGADGELAAAMRYFVQGLGEDDVGRKDMLLDIATEELSHLEVVGSIVTMLNK
;
A
#
# COMPACT_ATOMS: atom_id res chain seq x y z
N MET A 1 13.65 -9.79 -6.02
CA MET A 1 13.16 -9.31 -7.34
C MET A 1 11.68 -9.01 -7.17
N PHE A 2 11.19 -7.85 -7.60
CA PHE A 2 9.76 -7.52 -7.58
C PHE A 2 9.09 -7.92 -8.90
N MET A 3 7.82 -8.30 -8.83
CA MET A 3 6.97 -8.54 -10.00
C MET A 3 5.63 -7.86 -9.76
N HIS A 4 5.07 -7.24 -10.80
CA HIS A 4 3.76 -6.61 -10.74
C HIS A 4 2.73 -7.47 -11.48
N ASN A 5 1.61 -7.75 -10.82
CA ASN A 5 0.44 -8.39 -11.42
C ASN A 5 -0.65 -7.32 -11.57
N LYS A 6 -1.29 -7.23 -12.75
CA LYS A 6 -2.35 -6.23 -13.00
C LYS A 6 -3.63 -6.44 -12.16
N ARG A 7 -3.76 -7.58 -11.48
CA ARG A 7 -4.88 -7.86 -10.58
C ARG A 7 -4.61 -7.21 -9.23
N LEU A 8 -5.52 -6.34 -8.80
CA LEU A 8 -5.51 -5.81 -7.45
C LEU A 8 -5.67 -6.94 -6.43
N GLN A 9 -5.01 -6.80 -5.28
CA GLN A 9 -5.18 -7.70 -4.12
C GLN A 9 -6.65 -7.75 -3.67
N TYR A 10 -7.35 -6.61 -3.75
CA TYR A 10 -8.78 -6.53 -3.52
C TYR A 10 -9.49 -5.65 -4.56
N THR A 11 -10.70 -6.05 -4.96
CA THR A 11 -11.47 -5.31 -5.97
C THR A 11 -12.04 -4.02 -5.38
N VAL A 12 -11.58 -2.89 -5.87
CA VAL A 12 -12.11 -1.57 -5.49
C VAL A 12 -13.46 -1.31 -6.16
N ARG A 13 -14.41 -0.79 -5.39
CA ARG A 13 -15.73 -0.36 -5.88
C ARG A 13 -16.04 1.02 -5.29
N VAL A 14 -16.35 1.98 -6.16
CA VAL A 14 -16.78 3.34 -5.80
C VAL A 14 -18.12 3.58 -6.47
N SER A 15 -19.13 4.01 -5.71
CA SER A 15 -20.48 4.22 -6.21
C SER A 15 -20.63 5.54 -6.96
N GLU A 16 -19.97 6.60 -6.49
CA GLU A 16 -20.02 7.93 -7.06
C GLU A 16 -18.72 8.71 -6.79
N PRO A 17 -18.40 9.73 -7.62
CA PRO A 17 -17.22 10.55 -7.40
C PRO A 17 -17.35 11.38 -6.12
N ASN A 18 -16.27 11.46 -5.33
CA ASN A 18 -16.21 12.32 -4.15
C ASN A 18 -14.77 12.83 -3.92
N PRO A 19 -14.41 13.98 -4.53
CA PRO A 19 -13.06 14.54 -4.44
C PRO A 19 -12.65 14.92 -3.02
N LYS A 20 -13.60 15.27 -2.15
CA LYS A 20 -13.31 15.57 -0.75
C LYS A 20 -12.85 14.32 0.00
N LEU A 21 -13.51 13.19 -0.24
CA LEU A 21 -13.09 11.89 0.29
C LEU A 21 -11.75 11.46 -0.30
N ALA A 22 -11.53 11.66 -1.60
CA ALA A 22 -10.24 11.37 -2.23
C ALA A 22 -9.09 12.12 -1.55
N CYS A 23 -9.28 13.41 -1.24
CA CYS A 23 -8.31 14.23 -0.51
C CYS A 23 -8.03 13.68 0.90
N MET A 24 -9.04 13.20 1.62
CA MET A 24 -8.84 12.61 2.95
C MET A 24 -8.10 11.26 2.86
N ILE A 25 -8.39 10.44 1.85
CA ILE A 25 -7.75 9.12 1.66
C ILE A 25 -6.29 9.24 1.24
N MET A 26 -5.86 10.38 0.67
CA MET A 26 -4.44 10.62 0.37
C MET A 26 -3.52 10.48 1.59
N GLU A 27 -4.04 10.69 2.80
CA GLU A 27 -3.28 10.43 4.03
C GLU A 27 -2.89 8.95 4.16
N GLN A 28 -3.77 8.02 3.77
CA GLN A 28 -3.43 6.60 3.74
C GLN A 28 -2.47 6.24 2.61
N PHE A 29 -2.42 7.03 1.52
CA PHE A 29 -1.48 6.77 0.43
C PHE A 29 -0.05 7.22 0.80
N GLY A 30 0.10 8.50 1.14
CA GLY A 30 1.42 9.15 1.30
C GLY A 30 1.61 9.92 2.60
N GLY A 31 0.67 9.81 3.54
CA GLY A 31 0.80 10.37 4.88
C GLY A 31 1.85 9.65 5.72
N ALA A 32 2.14 10.20 6.91
CA ALA A 32 3.20 9.68 7.78
C ALA A 32 2.95 8.23 8.24
N ASP A 33 1.67 7.90 8.44
CA ASP A 33 1.19 6.59 8.85
C ASP A 33 0.53 5.82 7.69
N GLY A 34 0.72 6.28 6.44
CA GLY A 34 0.15 5.63 5.26
C GLY A 34 0.91 4.38 4.78
N GLU A 35 0.34 3.72 3.78
CA GLU A 35 0.81 2.45 3.22
C GLU A 35 2.24 2.55 2.66
N LEU A 36 2.58 3.67 2.01
CA LEU A 36 3.94 3.87 1.50
C LEU A 36 4.95 3.91 2.65
N ALA A 37 4.62 4.59 3.74
CA ALA A 37 5.49 4.67 4.90
C ALA A 37 5.62 3.30 5.58
N ALA A 38 4.52 2.54 5.69
CA ALA A 38 4.52 1.17 6.21
C ALA A 38 5.40 0.23 5.38
N ALA A 39 5.17 0.20 4.06
CA ALA A 39 5.96 -0.61 3.11
C ALA A 39 7.46 -0.32 3.24
N MET A 40 7.85 0.96 3.24
CA MET A 40 9.27 1.34 3.32
C MET A 40 9.88 1.01 4.69
N ARG A 41 9.14 1.19 5.79
CA ARG A 41 9.61 0.83 7.14
C ARG A 41 9.90 -0.66 7.24
N TYR A 42 8.93 -1.52 6.91
CA TYR A 42 9.12 -2.96 7.01
C TYR A 42 10.18 -3.47 6.04
N PHE A 43 10.25 -2.90 4.83
CA PHE A 43 11.26 -3.28 3.85
C PHE A 43 12.68 -3.01 4.37
N VAL A 44 12.94 -1.80 4.88
CA VAL A 44 14.27 -1.43 5.41
C VAL A 44 14.61 -2.24 6.66
N GLN A 45 13.64 -2.51 7.54
CA GLN A 45 13.82 -3.38 8.70
C GLN A 45 14.19 -4.80 8.27
N GLY A 46 13.51 -5.38 7.29
CA GLY A 46 13.80 -6.72 6.76
C GLY A 46 15.20 -6.82 6.14
N LEU A 47 15.70 -5.77 5.48
CA LEU A 47 17.07 -5.76 4.96
C LEU A 47 18.13 -5.84 6.06
N GLY A 48 17.89 -5.21 7.21
CA GLY A 48 18.79 -5.17 8.36
C GLY A 48 18.56 -6.26 9.40
N GLU A 49 17.64 -7.19 9.17
CA GLU A 49 17.33 -8.28 10.10
C GLU A 49 18.23 -9.51 9.85
N ASP A 50 18.68 -10.10 10.95
CA ASP A 50 19.57 -11.27 10.96
C ASP A 50 18.78 -12.58 11.17
N ASP A 51 17.66 -12.52 11.92
CA ASP A 51 16.77 -13.67 12.09
C ASP A 51 16.01 -13.94 10.79
N VAL A 52 16.24 -15.12 10.21
CA VAL A 52 15.69 -15.50 8.90
C VAL A 52 14.16 -15.46 8.90
N GLY A 53 13.51 -15.90 9.98
CA GLY A 53 12.05 -15.94 10.07
C GLY A 53 11.43 -14.55 10.16
N ARG A 54 11.99 -13.66 10.99
CA ARG A 54 11.53 -12.27 11.08
C ARG A 54 11.80 -11.50 9.80
N LYS A 55 12.94 -11.74 9.15
CA LYS A 55 13.28 -11.13 7.87
C LYS A 55 12.25 -11.47 6.80
N ASP A 56 11.89 -12.74 6.69
CA ASP A 56 10.88 -13.22 5.73
C ASP A 56 9.53 -12.55 6.01
N MET A 57 9.07 -12.59 7.26
CA MET A 57 7.83 -11.94 7.70
C MET A 57 7.79 -10.44 7.38
N LEU A 58 8.89 -9.71 7.64
CA LEU A 58 8.96 -8.27 7.37
C LEU A 58 8.91 -7.97 5.87
N LEU A 59 9.55 -8.78 5.03
CA LEU A 59 9.54 -8.61 3.58
C LEU A 59 8.20 -9.03 2.97
N ASP A 60 7.53 -10.02 3.53
CA ASP A 60 6.16 -10.41 3.15
C ASP A 60 5.19 -9.26 3.43
N ILE A 61 5.21 -8.72 4.66
CA ILE A 61 4.36 -7.58 5.04
C ILE A 61 4.70 -6.36 4.17
N ALA A 62 5.98 -6.01 4.00
CA ALA A 62 6.37 -4.89 3.15
C ALA A 62 5.84 -5.00 1.71
N THR A 63 5.81 -6.22 1.18
CA THR A 63 5.28 -6.50 -0.17
C THR A 63 3.75 -6.40 -0.21
N GLU A 64 3.07 -6.83 0.85
CA GLU A 64 1.62 -6.65 1.02
C GLU A 64 1.24 -5.16 1.09
N GLU A 65 1.97 -4.34 1.86
CA GLU A 65 1.66 -2.90 1.97
C GLU A 65 1.80 -2.15 0.63
N LEU A 66 2.65 -2.62 -0.29
CA LEU A 66 2.68 -2.08 -1.66
C LEU A 66 1.40 -2.41 -2.45
N SER A 67 0.75 -3.53 -2.14
CA SER A 67 -0.55 -3.90 -2.72
C SER A 67 -1.69 -3.08 -2.11
N HIS A 68 -1.65 -2.81 -0.80
CA HIS A 68 -2.56 -1.86 -0.16
C HIS A 68 -2.41 -0.46 -0.75
N LEU A 69 -1.18 0.00 -0.98
CA LEU A 69 -0.91 1.29 -1.63
C LEU A 69 -1.56 1.38 -3.03
N GLU A 70 -1.51 0.30 -3.83
CA GLU A 70 -2.17 0.24 -5.15
C GLU A 70 -3.72 0.29 -5.03
N VAL A 71 -4.28 -0.38 -4.02
CA VAL A 71 -5.72 -0.34 -3.71
C VAL A 71 -6.14 1.07 -3.31
N VAL A 72 -5.41 1.73 -2.41
CA VAL A 72 -5.69 3.11 -1.97
C VAL A 72 -5.57 4.09 -3.14
N GLY A 73 -4.52 4.00 -3.94
CA GLY A 73 -4.35 4.81 -5.14
C GLY A 73 -5.48 4.62 -6.17
N SER A 74 -5.96 3.38 -6.31
CA SER A 74 -7.12 3.06 -7.16
C SER A 74 -8.41 3.70 -6.63
N ILE A 75 -8.66 3.66 -5.32
CA ILE A 75 -9.80 4.35 -4.67
C ILE A 75 -9.74 5.85 -4.95
N VAL A 76 -8.60 6.50 -4.69
CA VAL A 76 -8.41 7.94 -4.92
C VAL A 76 -8.66 8.30 -6.39
N THR A 77 -8.14 7.47 -7.31
CA THR A 77 -8.32 7.70 -8.75
C THR A 77 -9.79 7.58 -9.16
N MET A 78 -10.52 6.60 -8.63
CA MET A 78 -11.94 6.39 -8.93
C MET A 78 -12.83 7.48 -8.33
N LEU A 79 -12.51 8.00 -7.13
CA LEU A 79 -13.27 9.08 -6.50
C LEU A 79 -13.13 10.44 -7.21
N ASN A 80 -12.11 10.61 -8.06
CA ASN A 80 -11.85 11.84 -8.81
C ASN A 80 -12.33 11.80 -10.27
N LYS A 81 -12.93 10.70 -10.72
CA LYS A 81 -13.51 10.54 -12.07
C LYS A 81 -15.01 10.56 -11.97
#